data_AF-A0A969F6B3-F1
#
_entry.id   AF-A0A969F6B3-F1
#
_cell.length_a   1.000
_cell.length_b   1.000
_cell.length_c   1.000
_cell.angle_alpha   90.00
_cell.angle_beta   90.00
_cell.angle_gamma   90.00
#
_symmetry.space_group_name_H-M   'P 1'
#
loop_
_entity.id
_entity.type
_entity.pdbx_description
1 polymer ?
#
loop_
_entity_poly.entity_id
_entity_poly.type
_entity_poly.pdbx_seq_one_letter_code
_entity_poly.pdbx_strand_id
1 'polypeptide(L)'
;MQFPAEEPASVPPPVVEGLPQPPDNLVVLWNEAMLAAVRNGPPRPTVIARSLYMVHAAMFDAWAMYDGTAVPTTLDPTLRRPAAEHSDAYKGAAVSQAAYQMLLALFPDYEKNSYAFSNLLNELGYTIVSKADPASPEGIGYLAAQAVLVDRANDSANAANNYAEVVSQTFPELYVVQNSADPNAENAPGHAGFNPNHWQPLRVPTGVQKDVAGWPMVDQANPDTFKDQAFLTPHWGAVRPFALSSGNQFRPHMPPQAGSTEPYTDALGQTMSNDEAYNQQVDEILNLSANLTDEQKVIAEYWADGPRSETPPGHWNALAHGISFRDGHTIDEDIKMYFALNGALFDGSIAAWEAKRFYDYVRPASAIQHKYAGQLVEAWGGPDQGTQLIPGETWRPYQSLTFVTPPFAEYVSGHSTFSAAAAEVLTRFTGSNQFYDGVTVLYDEDYNRDGIPDMLGQHVTPIRGNMFEGSPADVVTLQWSTFQEAADEAGISRRYGGIHFQDADLFARQMGTQIGAQAYSLAEKYWQGQVLRPSN
;
A
#
# COMPACT_ATOMS: atom_id res chain seq x y z
N MET A 1 26.77 -13.58 -25.91
CA MET A 1 26.66 -14.71 -24.96
C MET A 1 25.22 -14.72 -24.50
N GLN A 2 24.51 -15.80 -24.80
CA GLN A 2 23.09 -15.96 -24.56
C GLN A 2 22.94 -16.55 -23.15
N PHE A 3 22.49 -15.75 -22.20
CA PHE A 3 22.11 -16.25 -20.87
C PHE A 3 20.66 -16.73 -20.95
N PRO A 4 20.32 -17.92 -20.44
CA PRO A 4 18.94 -18.37 -20.40
C PRO A 4 18.16 -17.43 -19.46
N ALA A 5 16.93 -17.10 -19.85
CA ALA A 5 15.92 -16.54 -18.97
C ALA A 5 15.56 -17.61 -17.94
N GLU A 6 16.41 -17.81 -16.93
CA GLU A 6 15.94 -18.36 -15.66
C GLU A 6 14.92 -17.34 -15.12
N GLU A 7 13.72 -17.81 -14.77
CA GLU A 7 12.88 -17.06 -13.86
C GLU A 7 13.76 -16.61 -12.69
N PRO A 8 13.67 -15.34 -12.24
CA PRO A 8 14.39 -14.93 -11.05
C PRO A 8 14.07 -15.97 -9.99
N ALA A 9 15.13 -16.63 -9.49
CA ALA A 9 15.07 -17.70 -8.51
C ALA A 9 13.94 -17.37 -7.54
N SER A 10 12.99 -18.29 -7.40
CA SER A 10 11.82 -18.13 -6.53
C SER A 10 12.26 -17.42 -5.26
N VAL A 11 11.98 -16.12 -5.13
CA VAL A 11 12.11 -15.44 -3.86
C VAL A 11 11.20 -16.27 -2.96
N PRO A 12 11.75 -16.99 -1.96
CA PRO A 12 10.93 -17.73 -1.04
C PRO A 12 9.89 -16.74 -0.51
N PRO A 13 8.62 -17.14 -0.32
CA PRO A 13 7.74 -16.31 0.50
C PRO A 13 8.53 -16.00 1.78
N PRO A 14 8.54 -14.75 2.28
CA PRO A 14 9.20 -14.48 3.55
C PRO A 14 8.71 -15.52 4.54
N VAL A 15 9.71 -16.24 5.00
CA VAL A 15 9.57 -17.62 5.35
C VAL A 15 9.03 -17.63 6.76
N VAL A 16 7.89 -18.28 6.96
CA VAL A 16 7.44 -18.65 8.32
C VAL A 16 8.43 -19.66 8.95
N GLU A 17 9.34 -20.26 8.16
CA GLU A 17 10.55 -20.95 8.59
C GLU A 17 11.77 -19.99 8.59
N GLY A 18 12.17 -19.53 9.77
CA GLY A 18 13.23 -18.52 9.88
C GLY A 18 12.71 -17.11 10.05
N LEU A 19 11.52 -16.97 10.66
CA LEU A 19 11.25 -15.75 11.42
C LEU A 19 12.49 -15.48 12.28
N PRO A 20 12.96 -14.22 12.35
CA PRO A 20 13.79 -13.81 13.44
C PRO A 20 13.30 -14.44 14.72
N GLN A 21 14.17 -15.11 15.49
CA GLN A 21 13.88 -15.22 16.91
C GLN A 21 13.73 -13.77 17.37
N PRO A 22 12.52 -13.25 17.64
CA PRO A 22 12.43 -11.84 17.91
C PRO A 22 13.09 -11.61 19.27
N PRO A 23 13.62 -10.41 19.52
CA PRO A 23 13.49 -9.92 20.88
C PRO A 23 11.99 -9.84 21.18
N ASP A 24 11.50 -10.73 22.06
CA ASP A 24 10.33 -10.64 22.94
C ASP A 24 9.08 -9.79 22.56
N ASN A 25 8.76 -9.52 21.28
CA ASN A 25 7.63 -8.65 20.89
C ASN A 25 6.51 -9.36 20.12
N LEU A 26 5.44 -9.62 20.87
CA LEU A 26 4.25 -10.35 20.43
C LEU A 26 3.48 -9.67 19.29
N VAL A 27 3.37 -8.34 19.27
CA VAL A 27 2.54 -7.63 18.30
C VAL A 27 3.22 -7.62 16.93
N VAL A 28 4.54 -7.40 16.91
CA VAL A 28 5.40 -7.50 15.72
C VAL A 28 5.27 -8.86 15.06
N LEU A 29 5.30 -9.95 15.84
CA LEU A 29 5.14 -11.32 15.34
C LEU A 29 3.78 -11.54 14.65
N TRP A 30 2.69 -11.10 15.27
CA TRP A 30 1.35 -11.21 14.66
C TRP A 30 1.20 -10.34 13.41
N ASN A 31 1.82 -9.16 13.40
CA ASN A 31 1.86 -8.30 12.23
C ASN A 31 2.66 -8.96 11.09
N GLU A 32 3.82 -9.57 11.37
CA GLU A 32 4.59 -10.27 10.32
C GLU A 32 3.83 -11.50 9.79
N ALA A 33 3.16 -12.28 10.65
CA ALA A 33 2.30 -13.37 10.19
C ALA A 33 1.21 -12.87 9.23
N MET A 34 0.65 -11.69 9.51
CA MET A 34 -0.27 -11.03 8.60
C MET A 34 0.39 -10.62 7.28
N LEU A 35 1.55 -9.98 7.31
CA LEU A 35 2.28 -9.57 6.10
C LEU A 35 2.66 -10.78 5.24
N ALA A 36 3.08 -11.89 5.84
CA ALA A 36 3.34 -13.15 5.15
C ALA A 36 2.10 -13.68 4.41
N ALA A 37 0.92 -13.59 5.02
CA ALA A 37 -0.34 -13.96 4.37
C ALA A 37 -0.70 -13.00 3.21
N VAL A 38 -0.45 -11.69 3.38
CA VAL A 38 -0.66 -10.69 2.33
C VAL A 38 0.23 -10.95 1.12
N ARG A 39 1.53 -11.20 1.34
CA ARG A 39 2.51 -11.49 0.27
C ARG A 39 2.19 -12.77 -0.51
N ASN A 40 1.43 -13.69 0.08
CA ASN A 40 0.92 -14.91 -0.56
C ASN A 40 -0.45 -14.69 -1.26
N GLY A 41 -1.03 -13.49 -1.18
CA GLY A 41 -2.29 -13.12 -1.80
C GLY A 41 -2.11 -12.21 -3.03
N PRO A 42 -3.21 -11.90 -3.75
CA PRO A 42 -3.18 -10.92 -4.83
C PRO A 42 -3.01 -9.48 -4.29
N PRO A 43 -2.27 -8.60 -4.99
CA PRO A 43 -2.05 -7.23 -4.56
C PRO A 43 -3.35 -6.42 -4.63
N ARG A 44 -3.94 -6.15 -3.46
CA ARG A 44 -5.19 -5.39 -3.31
C ARG A 44 -5.02 -4.32 -2.22
N PRO A 45 -4.34 -3.19 -2.49
CA PRO A 45 -3.90 -2.25 -1.46
C PRO A 45 -5.05 -1.71 -0.59
N THR A 46 -6.22 -1.48 -1.18
CA THR A 46 -7.45 -1.09 -0.46
C THR A 46 -7.89 -2.15 0.55
N VAL A 47 -8.05 -3.40 0.08
CA VAL A 47 -8.42 -4.55 0.90
C VAL A 47 -7.37 -4.82 1.98
N ILE A 48 -6.08 -4.73 1.64
CA ILE A 48 -4.97 -4.96 2.55
C ILE A 48 -4.96 -3.91 3.67
N ALA A 49 -5.09 -2.62 3.34
CA ALA A 49 -5.16 -1.55 4.36
C ALA A 49 -6.33 -1.78 5.34
N ARG A 50 -7.50 -2.20 4.83
CA ARG A 50 -8.65 -2.56 5.68
C ARG A 50 -8.38 -3.78 6.56
N SER A 51 -7.77 -4.83 6.00
CA SER A 51 -7.41 -6.03 6.76
C SER A 51 -6.42 -5.69 7.89
N LEU A 52 -5.40 -4.86 7.60
CA LEU A 52 -4.41 -4.40 8.58
C LEU A 52 -5.10 -3.68 9.74
N TYR A 53 -6.01 -2.77 9.43
CA TYR A 53 -6.81 -2.08 10.45
C TYR A 53 -7.68 -3.03 11.26
N MET A 54 -8.38 -3.98 10.62
CA MET A 54 -9.27 -4.90 11.34
C MET A 54 -8.52 -5.81 12.33
N VAL A 55 -7.34 -6.31 11.97
CA VAL A 55 -6.49 -7.10 12.88
C VAL A 55 -6.07 -6.26 14.08
N HIS A 56 -5.52 -5.07 13.84
CA HIS A 56 -5.02 -4.23 14.92
C HIS A 56 -6.12 -3.57 15.76
N ALA A 57 -7.30 -3.32 15.19
CA ALA A 57 -8.47 -2.90 15.95
C ALA A 57 -8.97 -4.02 16.88
N ALA A 58 -8.96 -5.28 16.42
CA ALA A 58 -9.33 -6.41 17.28
C ALA A 58 -8.30 -6.62 18.41
N MET A 59 -7.00 -6.52 18.10
CA MET A 59 -5.94 -6.57 19.09
C MET A 59 -6.05 -5.42 20.11
N PHE A 60 -6.32 -4.20 19.64
CA PHE A 60 -6.56 -3.03 20.47
C PHE A 60 -7.78 -3.21 21.39
N ASP A 61 -8.90 -3.72 20.86
CA ASP A 61 -10.11 -3.98 21.64
C ASP A 61 -9.89 -5.02 22.74
N ALA A 62 -9.12 -6.08 22.44
CA ALA A 62 -8.75 -7.09 23.42
C ALA A 62 -7.81 -6.52 24.50
N TRP A 63 -6.78 -5.78 24.08
CA TRP A 63 -5.84 -5.10 24.97
C TRP A 63 -6.53 -4.09 25.89
N ALA A 64 -7.48 -3.30 25.38
CA ALA A 64 -8.18 -2.27 26.14
C ALA A 64 -8.97 -2.83 27.35
N MET A 65 -9.30 -4.12 27.35
CA MET A 65 -9.93 -4.79 28.49
C MET A 65 -8.97 -5.01 29.66
N TYR A 66 -7.67 -4.88 29.41
CA TYR A 66 -6.58 -5.02 30.37
C TYR A 66 -5.83 -3.70 30.59
N ASP A 67 -6.41 -2.58 30.15
CA ASP A 67 -5.94 -1.22 30.43
C ASP A 67 -6.95 -0.49 31.34
N GLY A 68 -6.44 0.38 32.21
CA GLY A 68 -7.25 1.10 33.19
C GLY A 68 -8.15 2.18 32.61
N THR A 69 -7.86 2.67 31.40
CA THR A 69 -8.49 3.86 30.82
C THR A 69 -8.96 3.68 29.38
N ALA A 70 -8.28 2.86 28.58
CA ALA A 70 -8.56 2.69 27.17
C ALA A 70 -10.01 2.26 26.91
N VAL A 71 -10.60 2.85 25.89
CA VAL A 71 -11.95 2.52 25.43
C VAL A 71 -11.80 1.65 24.18
N PRO A 72 -12.37 0.43 24.12
CA PRO A 72 -12.35 -0.36 22.89
C PRO A 72 -13.07 0.38 21.75
N THR A 73 -12.80 0.02 20.51
CA THR A 73 -13.49 0.54 19.32
C THR A 73 -14.89 -0.04 19.17
N THR A 74 -15.05 -1.35 19.35
CA THR A 74 -16.31 -2.09 19.11
C THR A 74 -16.73 -2.97 20.27
N LEU A 75 -15.79 -3.61 20.98
CA LEU A 75 -16.07 -4.51 22.09
C LEU A 75 -16.83 -3.79 23.23
N ASP A 76 -17.67 -4.53 23.97
CA ASP A 76 -18.41 -3.99 25.12
C ASP A 76 -17.45 -3.60 26.26
N PRO A 77 -17.36 -2.32 26.66
CA PRO A 77 -16.43 -1.86 27.69
C PRO A 77 -16.77 -2.40 29.08
N THR A 78 -17.97 -2.95 29.30
CA THR A 78 -18.33 -3.61 30.57
C THR A 78 -17.56 -4.92 30.79
N LEU A 79 -16.91 -5.45 29.75
CA LEU A 79 -16.05 -6.63 29.82
C LEU A 79 -14.65 -6.34 30.38
N ARG A 80 -14.33 -5.08 30.72
CA ARG A 80 -13.02 -4.70 31.27
C ARG A 80 -12.69 -5.55 32.50
N ARG A 81 -11.47 -6.07 32.51
CA ARG A 81 -10.99 -7.01 33.51
C ARG A 81 -10.53 -6.29 34.79
N PRO A 82 -10.56 -6.95 35.95
CA PRO A 82 -10.03 -6.40 37.19
C PRO A 82 -8.55 -5.99 37.05
N ALA A 83 -8.13 -4.94 37.75
CA ALA A 83 -6.76 -4.42 37.68
C ALA A 83 -5.67 -5.46 38.02
N ALA A 84 -6.00 -6.49 38.82
CA ALA A 84 -5.08 -7.59 39.14
C ALA A 84 -4.76 -8.48 37.92
N GLU A 85 -5.57 -8.43 36.87
CA GLU A 85 -5.38 -9.16 35.61
C GLU A 85 -4.69 -8.30 34.54
N HIS A 86 -4.30 -7.05 34.81
CA HIS A 86 -3.68 -6.14 33.83
C HIS A 86 -2.18 -6.42 33.62
N SER A 87 -1.79 -7.69 33.58
CA SER A 87 -0.40 -8.11 33.34
C SER A 87 -0.15 -8.49 31.88
N ASP A 88 1.11 -8.46 31.46
CA ASP A 88 1.51 -8.78 30.09
C ASP A 88 1.12 -10.20 29.67
N ALA A 89 1.05 -11.15 30.62
CA ALA A 89 0.58 -12.50 30.32
C ALA A 89 -0.89 -12.53 29.88
N TYR A 90 -1.76 -11.79 30.58
CA TYR A 90 -3.18 -11.69 30.21
C TYR A 90 -3.37 -10.90 28.92
N LYS A 91 -2.64 -9.77 28.76
CA LYS A 91 -2.65 -8.97 27.53
C LYS A 91 -2.20 -9.82 26.34
N GLY A 92 -1.09 -10.54 26.47
CA GLY A 92 -0.52 -11.38 25.43
C GLY A 92 -1.46 -12.49 24.96
N ALA A 93 -2.14 -13.18 25.90
CA ALA A 93 -3.13 -14.19 25.57
C ALA A 93 -4.36 -13.61 24.84
N ALA A 94 -4.89 -12.48 25.30
CA ALA A 94 -6.05 -11.84 24.69
C ALA A 94 -5.74 -11.25 23.32
N VAL A 95 -4.62 -10.53 23.19
CA VAL A 95 -4.14 -9.95 21.93
C VAL A 95 -3.88 -11.05 20.90
N SER A 96 -3.20 -12.14 21.30
CA SER A 96 -2.89 -13.23 20.37
C SER A 96 -4.14 -13.96 19.88
N GLN A 97 -5.13 -14.18 20.76
CA GLN A 97 -6.40 -14.72 20.31
C GLN A 97 -7.12 -13.76 19.36
N ALA A 98 -7.13 -12.46 19.63
CA ALA A 98 -7.77 -11.49 18.74
C ALA A 98 -7.11 -11.50 17.35
N ALA A 99 -5.78 -11.50 17.29
CA ALA A 99 -5.02 -11.60 16.04
C ALA A 99 -5.32 -12.91 15.30
N TYR A 100 -5.17 -14.06 15.97
CA TYR A 100 -5.44 -15.38 15.40
C TYR A 100 -6.85 -15.47 14.79
N GLN A 101 -7.88 -15.07 15.53
CA GLN A 101 -9.28 -15.18 15.07
C GLN A 101 -9.56 -14.26 13.88
N MET A 102 -9.00 -13.04 13.90
CA MET A 102 -9.17 -12.11 12.78
C MET A 102 -8.42 -12.58 11.54
N LEU A 103 -7.18 -13.07 11.68
CA LEU A 103 -6.38 -13.60 10.57
C LEU A 103 -7.00 -14.86 9.97
N LEU A 104 -7.53 -15.76 10.79
CA LEU A 104 -8.28 -16.93 10.32
C LEU A 104 -9.51 -16.51 9.49
N ALA A 105 -10.22 -15.45 9.90
CA ALA A 105 -11.37 -14.95 9.17
C ALA A 105 -10.99 -14.27 7.84
N LEU A 106 -9.87 -13.57 7.80
CA LEU A 106 -9.42 -12.80 6.63
C LEU A 106 -8.63 -13.63 5.61
N PHE A 107 -7.87 -14.62 6.08
CA PHE A 107 -6.96 -15.44 5.27
C PHE A 107 -7.16 -16.95 5.52
N PRO A 108 -8.38 -17.49 5.42
CA PRO A 108 -8.67 -18.88 5.76
C PRO A 108 -7.92 -19.89 4.87
N ASP A 109 -7.75 -19.57 3.58
CA ASP A 109 -7.03 -20.45 2.66
C ASP A 109 -5.52 -20.48 2.95
N TYR A 110 -4.94 -19.35 3.36
CA TYR A 110 -3.53 -19.29 3.76
C TYR A 110 -3.30 -20.14 5.00
N GLU A 111 -4.14 -19.99 6.03
CA GLU A 111 -4.04 -20.81 7.25
C GLU A 111 -4.25 -22.29 6.95
N LYS A 112 -5.26 -22.64 6.14
CA LYS A 112 -5.53 -24.04 5.76
C LYS A 112 -4.32 -24.72 5.10
N ASN A 113 -3.54 -23.96 4.32
CA ASN A 113 -2.42 -24.51 3.55
C ASN A 113 -1.08 -24.48 4.32
N SER A 114 -0.90 -23.52 5.24
CA SER A 114 0.39 -23.27 5.90
C SER A 114 0.40 -23.60 7.40
N TYR A 115 -0.77 -23.60 8.06
CA TYR A 115 -0.90 -23.64 9.52
C TYR A 115 -0.16 -22.51 10.25
N ALA A 116 0.19 -21.41 9.55
CA ALA A 116 1.07 -20.37 10.07
C ALA A 116 0.53 -19.71 11.35
N PHE A 117 -0.77 -19.40 11.39
CA PHE A 117 -1.37 -18.70 12.53
C PHE A 117 -1.57 -19.61 13.73
N SER A 118 -2.03 -20.85 13.50
CA SER A 118 -2.18 -21.83 14.58
C SER A 118 -0.83 -22.25 15.18
N ASN A 119 0.20 -22.42 14.34
CA ASN A 119 1.56 -22.70 14.82
C ASN A 119 2.11 -21.54 15.64
N LEU A 120 2.03 -20.30 15.14
CA LEU A 120 2.51 -19.12 15.88
C LEU A 120 1.84 -19.02 17.25
N LEU A 121 0.51 -19.18 17.32
CA LEU A 121 -0.21 -19.10 18.60
C LEU A 121 0.24 -20.20 19.59
N ASN A 122 0.48 -21.42 19.09
CA ASN A 122 0.96 -22.54 19.90
C ASN A 122 2.42 -22.34 20.36
N GLU A 123 3.28 -21.82 19.49
CA GLU A 123 4.69 -21.50 19.80
C GLU A 123 4.81 -20.42 20.87
N LEU A 124 3.90 -19.44 20.83
CA LEU A 124 3.75 -18.42 21.88
C LEU A 124 3.17 -18.98 23.19
N GLY A 125 2.78 -20.26 23.22
CA GLY A 125 2.28 -20.94 24.42
C GLY A 125 0.81 -20.68 24.76
N TYR A 126 0.02 -20.11 23.85
CA TYR A 126 -1.39 -19.78 24.07
C TYR A 126 -2.34 -20.86 23.54
N THR A 127 -3.51 -20.98 24.16
CA THR A 127 -4.52 -21.98 23.78
C THR A 127 -5.51 -21.42 22.78
N ILE A 128 -5.67 -22.06 21.62
CA ILE A 128 -6.76 -21.74 20.67
C ILE A 128 -8.13 -21.98 21.33
N VAL A 129 -8.98 -20.95 21.35
CA VAL A 129 -10.38 -21.07 21.74
C VAL A 129 -11.32 -20.86 20.55
N SER A 130 -12.49 -21.49 20.57
CA SER A 130 -13.48 -21.42 19.50
C SER A 130 -14.83 -20.87 19.94
N LYS A 131 -14.93 -20.40 21.19
CA LYS A 131 -16.15 -19.89 21.80
C LYS A 131 -15.83 -18.72 22.72
N ALA A 132 -16.82 -17.86 22.91
CA ALA A 132 -16.74 -16.78 23.87
C ALA A 132 -16.63 -17.30 25.31
N ASP A 133 -15.74 -16.69 26.07
CA ASP A 133 -15.67 -16.78 27.53
C ASP A 133 -15.18 -15.43 28.08
N PRO A 134 -16.09 -14.58 28.59
CA PRO A 134 -15.70 -13.24 29.05
C PRO A 134 -14.82 -13.27 30.32
N ALA A 135 -14.61 -14.44 30.93
CA ALA A 135 -13.79 -14.62 32.13
C ALA A 135 -12.32 -14.95 31.84
N SER A 136 -11.97 -15.38 30.62
CA SER A 136 -10.59 -15.73 30.23
C SER A 136 -10.02 -14.73 29.23
N PRO A 137 -8.70 -14.49 29.22
CA PRO A 137 -8.07 -13.63 28.22
C PRO A 137 -8.26 -14.14 26.81
N GLU A 138 -8.19 -15.46 26.61
CA GLU A 138 -8.43 -16.05 25.30
C GLU A 138 -9.86 -15.78 24.80
N GLY A 139 -10.85 -15.90 25.69
CA GLY A 139 -12.23 -15.63 25.37
C GLY A 139 -12.51 -14.14 25.13
N ILE A 140 -11.80 -13.22 25.80
CA ILE A 140 -11.83 -11.78 25.50
C ILE A 140 -11.27 -11.51 24.10
N GLY A 141 -10.14 -12.12 23.74
CA GLY A 141 -9.56 -12.00 22.40
C GLY A 141 -10.51 -12.49 21.30
N TYR A 142 -11.15 -13.64 21.52
CA TYR A 142 -12.21 -14.14 20.64
C TYR A 142 -13.36 -13.14 20.47
N LEU A 143 -13.88 -12.60 21.58
CA LEU A 143 -14.98 -11.62 21.56
C LEU A 143 -14.59 -10.33 20.83
N ALA A 144 -13.35 -9.84 21.01
CA ALA A 144 -12.85 -8.65 20.32
C ALA A 144 -12.85 -8.84 18.80
N ALA A 145 -12.32 -9.96 18.31
CA ALA A 145 -12.32 -10.26 16.87
C ALA A 145 -13.75 -10.35 16.31
N GLN A 146 -14.68 -11.00 17.02
CA GLN A 146 -16.07 -11.07 16.60
C GLN A 146 -16.75 -9.70 16.55
N ALA A 147 -16.50 -8.83 17.54
CA ALA A 147 -17.07 -7.49 17.59
C ALA A 147 -16.63 -6.65 16.38
N VAL A 148 -15.35 -6.68 16.02
CA VAL A 148 -14.82 -5.98 14.84
C VAL A 148 -15.36 -6.57 13.53
N LEU A 149 -15.46 -7.90 13.41
CA LEU A 149 -16.05 -8.55 12.22
C LEU A 149 -17.51 -8.14 12.00
N VAL A 150 -18.32 -8.15 13.07
CA VAL A 150 -19.74 -7.76 13.01
C VAL A 150 -19.88 -6.29 12.64
N ASP A 151 -19.13 -5.42 13.29
CA ASP A 151 -19.18 -4.00 13.04
C ASP A 151 -18.72 -3.65 11.61
N ARG A 152 -17.72 -4.35 11.07
CA ARG A 152 -17.22 -4.12 9.71
C ARG A 152 -17.94 -4.92 8.62
N ALA A 153 -18.93 -5.76 8.94
CA ALA A 153 -19.62 -6.60 7.96
C ALA A 153 -20.33 -5.80 6.86
N ASN A 154 -20.85 -4.60 7.21
CA ASN A 154 -21.64 -3.74 6.33
C ASN A 154 -21.04 -2.33 6.22
N ASP A 155 -19.71 -2.21 6.20
CA ASP A 155 -18.99 -0.94 6.09
C ASP A 155 -18.87 -0.42 4.65
N SER A 156 -19.69 -0.93 3.72
CA SER A 156 -19.63 -0.70 2.27
C SER A 156 -18.41 -1.29 1.53
N ALA A 157 -17.48 -2.00 2.18
CA ALA A 157 -16.38 -2.66 1.46
C ALA A 157 -16.85 -3.84 0.60
N ASN A 158 -18.03 -4.40 0.92
CA ASN A 158 -18.61 -5.57 0.25
C ASN A 158 -17.74 -6.85 0.36
N ALA A 159 -17.09 -7.05 1.51
CA ALA A 159 -16.15 -8.15 1.74
C ALA A 159 -16.79 -9.54 1.50
N ALA A 160 -18.06 -9.73 1.89
CA ALA A 160 -18.79 -11.00 1.71
C ALA A 160 -18.94 -11.44 0.24
N ASN A 161 -18.86 -10.49 -0.70
CA ASN A 161 -18.94 -10.74 -2.14
C ASN A 161 -17.59 -10.50 -2.83
N ASN A 162 -16.48 -10.81 -2.12
CA ASN A 162 -15.11 -10.65 -2.62
C ASN A 162 -14.81 -9.22 -3.10
N TYR A 163 -15.37 -8.23 -2.41
CA TYR A 163 -15.18 -6.80 -2.72
C TYR A 163 -15.63 -6.43 -4.13
N ALA A 164 -16.61 -7.15 -4.68
CA ALA A 164 -17.26 -6.77 -5.92
C ALA A 164 -17.81 -5.34 -5.82
N GLU A 165 -17.78 -4.60 -6.92
CA GLU A 165 -18.30 -3.23 -6.94
C GLU A 165 -19.78 -3.18 -6.51
N VAL A 166 -20.10 -2.16 -5.72
CA VAL A 166 -21.46 -1.84 -5.30
C VAL A 166 -21.74 -0.35 -5.48
N VAL A 167 -23.01 -0.02 -5.70
CA VAL A 167 -23.49 1.37 -5.60
C VAL A 167 -23.62 1.78 -4.14
N SER A 168 -23.49 3.07 -3.88
CA SER A 168 -23.57 3.68 -2.55
C SER A 168 -24.12 5.10 -2.65
N GLN A 169 -24.28 5.78 -1.52
CA GLN A 169 -24.60 7.21 -1.53
C GLN A 169 -23.47 8.07 -2.12
N THR A 170 -22.21 7.68 -1.90
CA THR A 170 -21.04 8.35 -2.48
C THR A 170 -20.96 8.13 -3.99
N PHE A 171 -21.28 6.91 -4.43
CA PHE A 171 -21.23 6.52 -5.84
C PHE A 171 -22.54 5.82 -6.23
N PRO A 172 -23.56 6.56 -6.71
CA PRO A 172 -24.90 6.01 -6.95
C PRO A 172 -24.99 5.13 -8.20
N GLU A 173 -23.95 5.10 -9.03
CA GLU A 173 -23.88 4.36 -10.28
C GLU A 173 -22.60 3.53 -10.33
N LEU A 174 -22.64 2.37 -10.99
CA LEU A 174 -21.45 1.56 -11.24
C LEU A 174 -20.44 2.32 -12.10
N TYR A 175 -19.16 2.05 -11.92
CA TYR A 175 -18.10 2.68 -12.69
C TYR A 175 -18.21 2.28 -14.17
N VAL A 176 -18.19 3.29 -15.05
CA VAL A 176 -18.21 3.12 -16.49
C VAL A 176 -16.92 3.67 -17.06
N VAL A 177 -16.16 2.79 -17.70
CA VAL A 177 -14.91 3.16 -18.35
C VAL A 177 -15.15 4.04 -19.59
N GLN A 178 -14.37 5.10 -19.76
CA GLN A 178 -14.48 5.99 -20.93
C GLN A 178 -13.51 5.66 -22.06
N ASN A 179 -12.30 5.20 -21.75
CA ASN A 179 -11.29 4.83 -22.73
C ASN A 179 -11.12 3.32 -22.82
N SER A 180 -10.77 2.79 -23.99
CA SER A 180 -10.69 1.33 -24.21
C SER A 180 -9.27 0.78 -24.03
N ALA A 181 -9.15 -0.43 -23.49
CA ALA A 181 -7.90 -1.21 -23.49
C ALA A 181 -7.58 -1.79 -24.89
N ASP A 182 -8.59 -1.94 -25.76
CA ASP A 182 -8.40 -2.42 -27.13
C ASP A 182 -7.74 -1.31 -27.96
N PRO A 183 -6.50 -1.51 -28.45
CA PRO A 183 -5.79 -0.49 -29.24
C PRO A 183 -6.49 -0.12 -30.55
N ASN A 184 -7.45 -0.94 -31.03
CA ASN A 184 -8.18 -0.65 -32.27
C ASN A 184 -9.48 0.15 -32.05
N ALA A 185 -9.90 0.37 -30.80
CA ALA A 185 -11.13 1.07 -30.50
C ALA A 185 -11.01 2.58 -30.79
N GLU A 186 -12.13 3.25 -31.11
CA GLU A 186 -12.15 4.69 -31.41
C GLU A 186 -11.69 5.56 -30.22
N ASN A 187 -11.87 5.06 -29.00
CA ASN A 187 -11.48 5.66 -27.74
C ASN A 187 -10.19 5.06 -27.14
N ALA A 188 -9.30 4.54 -27.98
CA ALA A 188 -7.94 4.15 -27.61
C ALA A 188 -6.93 5.31 -27.78
N PRO A 189 -5.81 5.35 -27.03
CA PRO A 189 -4.78 6.38 -27.21
C PRO A 189 -4.36 6.55 -28.67
N GLY A 190 -4.15 7.81 -29.08
CA GLY A 190 -3.86 8.18 -30.48
C GLY A 190 -5.07 8.24 -31.42
N HIS A 191 -6.26 7.80 -31.01
CA HIS A 191 -7.49 7.90 -31.81
C HIS A 191 -8.33 9.12 -31.43
N ALA A 192 -9.22 9.56 -32.34
CA ALA A 192 -10.00 10.79 -32.18
C ALA A 192 -11.03 10.76 -31.04
N GLY A 193 -11.51 9.57 -30.66
CA GLY A 193 -12.47 9.38 -29.57
C GLY A 193 -11.84 9.20 -28.19
N PHE A 194 -10.51 9.21 -28.08
CA PHE A 194 -9.83 9.11 -26.79
C PHE A 194 -10.08 10.37 -25.96
N ASN A 195 -10.46 10.18 -24.71
CA ASN A 195 -10.64 11.27 -23.76
C ASN A 195 -9.39 11.42 -22.89
N PRO A 196 -8.54 12.45 -23.12
CA PRO A 196 -7.28 12.63 -22.38
C PRO A 196 -7.49 13.00 -20.91
N ASN A 197 -8.71 13.29 -20.47
CA ASN A 197 -9.01 13.59 -19.07
C ASN A 197 -9.51 12.36 -18.29
N HIS A 198 -9.60 11.18 -18.92
CA HIS A 198 -10.16 9.97 -18.32
C HIS A 198 -9.22 8.77 -18.32
N TRP A 199 -9.38 7.89 -17.34
CA TRP A 199 -8.59 6.68 -17.19
C TRP A 199 -8.87 5.69 -18.32
N GLN A 200 -7.83 4.95 -18.67
CA GLN A 200 -7.88 3.85 -19.61
C GLN A 200 -7.39 2.58 -18.91
N PRO A 201 -8.16 1.48 -18.90
CA PRO A 201 -7.64 0.18 -18.53
C PRO A 201 -6.54 -0.23 -19.51
N LEU A 202 -5.44 -0.78 -19.00
CA LEU A 202 -4.38 -1.27 -19.86
C LEU A 202 -4.60 -2.74 -20.23
N ARG A 203 -4.12 -3.12 -21.42
CA ARG A 203 -3.99 -4.52 -21.86
C ARG A 203 -2.65 -5.06 -21.37
N VAL A 204 -2.69 -5.97 -20.40
CA VAL A 204 -1.50 -6.49 -19.70
C VAL A 204 -1.14 -7.87 -20.21
N PRO A 205 0.11 -8.15 -20.61
CA PRO A 205 0.50 -9.50 -21.03
C PRO A 205 0.41 -10.50 -19.87
N THR A 206 -0.11 -11.70 -20.13
CA THR A 206 -0.18 -12.79 -19.14
C THR A 206 1.14 -13.55 -18.99
N GLY A 207 2.07 -13.35 -19.92
CA GLY A 207 3.32 -14.13 -20.00
C GLY A 207 3.18 -15.48 -20.71
N VAL A 208 1.97 -15.85 -21.15
CA VAL A 208 1.72 -17.06 -21.96
C VAL A 208 2.52 -17.03 -23.27
N GLN A 209 2.65 -15.84 -23.87
CA GLN A 209 3.48 -15.62 -25.04
C GLN A 209 4.66 -14.71 -24.70
N LYS A 210 5.82 -15.01 -25.29
CA LYS A 210 7.07 -14.29 -25.11
C LYS A 210 7.69 -13.94 -26.46
N ASP A 211 8.44 -12.84 -26.53
CA ASP A 211 9.21 -12.45 -27.71
C ASP A 211 10.48 -13.28 -27.88
N VAL A 212 11.28 -12.95 -28.91
CA VAL A 212 12.57 -13.62 -29.18
C VAL A 212 13.62 -13.42 -28.07
N ALA A 213 13.44 -12.40 -27.22
CA ALA A 213 14.27 -12.11 -26.06
C ALA A 213 13.68 -12.70 -24.76
N GLY A 214 12.54 -13.41 -24.83
CA GLY A 214 11.89 -14.04 -23.69
C GLY A 214 10.95 -13.12 -22.91
N TRP A 215 10.69 -11.91 -23.40
CA TRP A 215 9.83 -10.94 -22.73
C TRP A 215 8.33 -11.19 -23.01
N PRO A 216 7.46 -11.10 -21.99
CA PRO A 216 6.01 -11.22 -22.15
C PRO A 216 5.46 -10.31 -23.26
N MET A 217 4.65 -10.88 -24.16
CA MET A 217 4.01 -10.18 -25.26
C MET A 217 2.50 -10.34 -25.26
N VAL A 218 1.84 -9.38 -25.89
CA VAL A 218 0.41 -9.41 -26.22
C VAL A 218 0.27 -9.79 -27.70
N ASP A 219 -0.48 -10.85 -27.97
CA ASP A 219 -1.01 -11.16 -29.30
C ASP A 219 -2.51 -10.86 -29.33
N GLN A 220 -2.88 -9.87 -30.15
CA GLN A 220 -4.27 -9.42 -30.27
C GLN A 220 -5.21 -10.51 -30.80
N ALA A 221 -4.68 -11.49 -31.55
CA ALA A 221 -5.47 -12.61 -32.06
C ALA A 221 -5.63 -13.74 -31.02
N ASN A 222 -4.87 -13.71 -29.93
CA ASN A 222 -4.88 -14.73 -28.89
C ASN A 222 -5.20 -14.13 -27.51
N PRO A 223 -6.46 -14.19 -27.05
CA PRO A 223 -6.87 -13.61 -25.78
C PRO A 223 -6.21 -14.25 -24.54
N ASP A 224 -5.62 -15.44 -24.66
CA ASP A 224 -4.88 -16.06 -23.54
C ASP A 224 -3.57 -15.32 -23.22
N THR A 225 -3.09 -14.47 -24.15
CA THR A 225 -1.82 -13.75 -24.00
C THR A 225 -1.95 -12.44 -23.25
N PHE A 226 -3.17 -11.98 -22.95
CA PHE A 226 -3.39 -10.72 -22.26
C PHE A 226 -4.62 -10.71 -21.34
N LYS A 227 -4.64 -9.76 -20.43
CA LYS A 227 -5.80 -9.42 -19.61
C LYS A 227 -6.00 -7.91 -19.62
N ASP A 228 -7.22 -7.49 -19.91
CA ASP A 228 -7.59 -6.08 -19.76
C ASP A 228 -7.86 -5.77 -18.30
N GLN A 229 -7.32 -4.64 -17.84
CA GLN A 229 -7.54 -4.18 -16.49
C GLN A 229 -9.02 -3.84 -16.25
N ALA A 230 -9.44 -4.00 -15.01
CA ALA A 230 -10.68 -3.45 -14.49
C ALA A 230 -10.33 -2.59 -13.27
N PHE A 231 -11.07 -1.50 -13.05
CA PHE A 231 -10.82 -0.64 -11.89
C PHE A 231 -10.93 -1.49 -10.62
N LEU A 232 -9.83 -1.60 -9.87
CA LEU A 232 -9.82 -2.32 -8.61
C LEU A 232 -10.60 -1.56 -7.54
N THR A 233 -11.66 -2.19 -7.02
CA THR A 233 -12.51 -1.68 -5.91
C THR A 233 -12.96 -0.22 -6.10
N PRO A 234 -13.65 0.14 -7.20
CA PRO A 234 -14.01 1.54 -7.47
C PRO A 234 -14.94 2.13 -6.41
N HIS A 235 -15.71 1.32 -5.68
CA HIS A 235 -16.60 1.78 -4.60
C HIS A 235 -15.88 2.19 -3.32
N TRP A 236 -14.56 2.03 -3.22
CA TRP A 236 -13.85 2.10 -1.94
C TRP A 236 -13.94 3.44 -1.22
N GLY A 237 -14.12 4.55 -1.95
CA GLY A 237 -14.35 5.87 -1.33
C GLY A 237 -15.64 5.98 -0.51
N ALA A 238 -16.54 5.00 -0.60
CA ALA A 238 -17.76 4.88 0.19
C ALA A 238 -17.61 4.03 1.46
N VAL A 239 -16.45 3.39 1.66
CA VAL A 239 -16.21 2.56 2.85
C VAL A 239 -16.24 3.44 4.10
N ARG A 240 -16.86 2.93 5.18
CA ARG A 240 -16.93 3.66 6.46
C ARG A 240 -15.52 3.84 7.04
N PRO A 241 -15.03 5.09 7.18
CA PRO A 241 -13.69 5.35 7.69
C PRO A 241 -13.53 5.03 9.19
N PHE A 242 -12.28 5.01 9.64
CA PHE A 242 -11.90 4.99 11.04
C PHE A 242 -12.05 6.39 11.68
N ALA A 243 -11.33 7.38 11.15
CA ALA A 243 -11.26 8.73 11.71
C ALA A 243 -11.84 9.81 10.81
N LEU A 244 -11.83 9.63 9.49
CA LEU A 244 -12.44 10.57 8.55
C LEU A 244 -13.97 10.63 8.69
N SER A 245 -14.55 11.80 8.40
CA SER A 245 -16.01 11.96 8.32
C SER A 245 -16.60 11.35 7.05
N SER A 246 -15.82 11.35 5.97
CA SER A 246 -16.19 10.84 4.64
C SER A 246 -14.93 10.67 3.78
N GLY A 247 -14.98 9.84 2.74
CA GLY A 247 -13.83 9.64 1.85
C GLY A 247 -13.36 10.92 1.15
N ASN A 248 -14.26 11.88 0.91
CA ASN A 248 -13.94 13.13 0.25
C ASN A 248 -13.49 14.26 1.19
N GLN A 249 -13.31 13.98 2.49
CA GLN A 249 -13.01 15.02 3.49
C GLN A 249 -11.78 15.86 3.12
N PHE A 250 -10.73 15.21 2.60
CA PHE A 250 -9.47 15.84 2.20
C PHE A 250 -9.21 15.74 0.70
N ARG A 251 -10.25 15.56 -0.12
CA ARG A 251 -10.10 15.44 -1.57
C ARG A 251 -9.39 16.70 -2.11
N PRO A 252 -8.23 16.57 -2.76
CA PRO A 252 -7.56 17.71 -3.40
C PRO A 252 -8.41 18.31 -4.51
N HIS A 253 -8.07 19.51 -4.99
CA HIS A 253 -8.76 20.07 -6.15
C HIS A 253 -8.50 19.23 -7.42
N MET A 254 -9.30 19.49 -8.46
CA MET A 254 -9.22 18.80 -9.73
C MET A 254 -7.79 18.86 -10.31
N PRO A 255 -7.26 17.76 -10.89
CA PRO A 255 -6.00 17.79 -11.65
C PRO A 255 -6.19 18.60 -12.95
N PRO A 256 -5.09 19.08 -13.58
CA PRO A 256 -5.21 19.96 -14.74
C PRO A 256 -5.88 19.23 -15.91
N GLN A 257 -6.74 19.94 -16.65
CA GLN A 257 -7.55 19.36 -17.72
C GLN A 257 -6.99 19.68 -19.12
N ALA A 258 -6.72 18.65 -19.91
CA ALA A 258 -6.35 18.79 -21.31
C ALA A 258 -7.43 19.56 -22.11
N GLY A 259 -6.99 20.52 -22.92
CA GLY A 259 -7.83 21.37 -23.77
C GLY A 259 -8.50 22.55 -23.06
N SER A 260 -8.31 22.73 -21.75
CA SER A 260 -8.91 23.85 -21.00
C SER A 260 -7.96 25.03 -20.86
N THR A 261 -8.46 26.24 -21.12
CA THR A 261 -7.70 27.50 -20.95
C THR A 261 -7.91 28.15 -19.59
N GLU A 262 -8.75 27.56 -18.73
CA GLU A 262 -9.00 28.08 -17.39
C GLU A 262 -7.71 28.07 -16.55
N PRO A 263 -7.51 29.04 -15.64
CA PRO A 263 -6.35 29.06 -14.76
C PRO A 263 -6.25 27.80 -13.89
N TYR A 264 -5.03 27.30 -13.73
CA TYR A 264 -4.66 26.19 -12.89
C TYR A 264 -3.46 26.59 -12.03
N THR A 265 -3.41 26.12 -10.78
CA THR A 265 -2.23 26.24 -9.92
C THR A 265 -1.79 24.85 -9.53
N ASP A 266 -0.57 24.48 -9.90
CA ASP A 266 -0.01 23.16 -9.61
C ASP A 266 0.38 23.03 -8.13
N ALA A 267 0.79 21.84 -7.73
CA ALA A 267 1.18 21.57 -6.35
C ALA A 267 2.49 22.28 -5.92
N LEU A 268 3.23 22.88 -6.85
CA LEU A 268 4.39 23.74 -6.58
C LEU A 268 4.02 25.23 -6.51
N GLY A 269 2.75 25.58 -6.70
CA GLY A 269 2.26 26.96 -6.68
C GLY A 269 2.47 27.73 -7.99
N GLN A 270 2.78 27.04 -9.09
CA GLN A 270 2.91 27.66 -10.41
C GLN A 270 1.53 27.84 -11.04
N THR A 271 1.24 29.05 -11.50
CA THR A 271 -0.02 29.36 -12.19
C THR A 271 0.16 29.39 -13.71
N MET A 272 -0.67 28.64 -14.41
CA MET A 272 -0.74 28.55 -15.88
C MET A 272 -2.16 28.14 -16.30
N SER A 273 -2.44 27.94 -17.59
CA SER A 273 -3.71 27.32 -17.98
C SER A 273 -3.74 25.82 -17.66
N ASN A 274 -4.94 25.24 -17.56
CA ASN A 274 -5.11 23.81 -17.37
C ASN A 274 -4.41 22.98 -18.47
N ASP A 275 -4.52 23.39 -19.74
CA ASP A 275 -3.89 22.68 -20.85
C ASP A 275 -2.36 22.77 -20.80
N GLU A 276 -1.79 23.93 -20.43
CA GLU A 276 -0.34 24.07 -20.21
C GLU A 276 0.14 23.17 -19.08
N ALA A 277 -0.57 23.15 -17.95
CA ALA A 277 -0.22 22.30 -16.81
C ALA A 277 -0.34 20.81 -17.14
N TYR A 278 -1.40 20.40 -17.85
CA TYR A 278 -1.56 19.04 -18.34
C TYR A 278 -0.39 18.61 -19.23
N ASN A 279 -0.02 19.47 -20.18
CA ASN A 279 1.08 19.18 -21.10
C ASN A 279 2.43 19.14 -20.39
N GLN A 280 2.67 20.07 -19.45
CA GLN A 280 3.92 20.15 -18.70
C GLN A 280 4.18 18.90 -17.86
N GLN A 281 3.19 18.41 -17.11
CA GLN A 281 3.38 17.19 -16.30
C GLN A 281 3.56 15.93 -17.17
N VAL A 282 2.98 15.88 -18.37
CA VAL A 282 3.20 14.78 -19.32
C VAL A 282 4.65 14.79 -19.82
N ASP A 283 5.16 15.97 -20.16
CA ASP A 283 6.52 16.15 -20.68
C ASP A 283 7.57 15.89 -19.60
N GLU A 284 7.25 16.22 -18.37
CA GLU A 284 8.08 15.93 -17.21
C GLU A 284 8.33 14.42 -17.03
N ILE A 285 7.31 13.58 -17.21
CA ILE A 285 7.47 12.13 -17.10
C ILE A 285 8.37 11.57 -18.20
N LEU A 286 8.23 12.07 -19.43
CA LEU A 286 9.15 11.70 -20.51
C LEU A 286 10.59 12.13 -20.20
N ASN A 287 10.76 13.36 -19.70
CA ASN A 287 12.08 13.86 -19.33
C ASN A 287 12.71 13.03 -18.20
N LEU A 288 11.93 12.63 -17.19
CA LEU A 288 12.41 11.71 -16.15
C LEU A 288 12.79 10.35 -16.74
N SER A 289 11.94 9.77 -17.60
CA SER A 289 12.19 8.50 -18.28
C SER A 289 13.49 8.53 -19.09
N ALA A 290 13.77 9.61 -19.80
CA ALA A 290 14.98 9.80 -20.60
C ALA A 290 16.26 9.95 -19.78
N ASN A 291 16.15 10.32 -18.50
CA ASN A 291 17.29 10.68 -17.65
C ASN A 291 17.39 9.81 -16.39
N LEU A 292 16.74 8.64 -16.37
CA LEU A 292 16.80 7.71 -15.24
C LEU A 292 18.24 7.28 -14.93
N THR A 293 18.69 7.63 -13.73
CA THR A 293 19.94 7.15 -13.16
C THR A 293 19.76 5.80 -12.47
N ASP A 294 20.86 5.12 -12.20
CA ASP A 294 20.86 3.86 -11.44
C ASP A 294 20.21 4.01 -10.06
N GLU A 295 20.52 5.09 -9.33
CA GLU A 295 19.89 5.40 -8.04
C GLU A 295 18.37 5.60 -8.18
N GLN A 296 17.91 6.35 -9.19
CA GLN A 296 16.47 6.58 -9.40
C GLN A 296 15.70 5.31 -9.78
N LYS A 297 16.35 4.38 -10.48
CA LYS A 297 15.79 3.06 -10.78
C LYS A 297 15.67 2.20 -9.53
N VAL A 298 16.71 2.20 -8.70
CA VAL A 298 16.68 1.54 -7.38
C VAL A 298 15.56 2.11 -6.51
N ILE A 299 15.43 3.45 -6.45
CA ILE A 299 14.31 4.12 -5.76
C ILE A 299 12.95 3.68 -6.33
N ALA A 300 12.80 3.65 -7.65
CA ALA A 300 11.56 3.24 -8.29
C ALA A 300 11.17 1.79 -7.95
N GLU A 301 12.15 0.88 -7.88
CA GLU A 301 11.92 -0.53 -7.57
C GLU A 301 11.71 -0.81 -6.09
N TYR A 302 12.49 -0.19 -5.20
CA TYR A 302 12.35 -0.35 -3.75
C TYR A 302 10.92 0.00 -3.31
N TRP A 303 10.40 1.13 -3.79
CA TRP A 303 9.04 1.57 -3.49
C TRP A 303 7.98 1.02 -4.45
N ALA A 304 8.31 0.16 -5.43
CA ALA A 304 7.35 -0.35 -6.41
C ALA A 304 6.26 -1.22 -5.79
N ASP A 305 6.61 -1.93 -4.71
CA ASP A 305 5.78 -2.92 -4.02
C ASP A 305 5.17 -3.94 -5.00
N GLY A 306 6.06 -4.79 -5.55
CA GLY A 306 5.78 -5.78 -6.60
C GLY A 306 4.68 -6.82 -6.30
N PRO A 307 4.47 -7.81 -7.20
CA PRO A 307 3.30 -8.71 -7.16
C PRO A 307 3.26 -9.69 -5.98
N ARG A 308 4.37 -9.85 -5.24
CA ARG A 308 4.47 -10.65 -4.00
C ARG A 308 4.85 -9.81 -2.79
N SER A 309 4.60 -8.50 -2.86
CA SER A 309 4.80 -7.58 -1.75
C SER A 309 3.55 -7.48 -0.88
N GLU A 310 3.76 -6.87 0.27
CA GLU A 310 2.77 -6.48 1.24
C GLU A 310 2.01 -5.20 0.84
N THR A 311 2.28 -4.65 -0.35
CA THR A 311 1.77 -3.37 -0.88
C THR A 311 2.15 -2.17 0.02
N PRO A 312 1.93 -0.91 -0.39
CA PRO A 312 2.43 0.22 0.40
C PRO A 312 1.96 0.26 1.85
N PRO A 313 0.68 -0.07 2.18
CA PRO A 313 0.26 -0.17 3.57
C PRO A 313 1.06 -1.19 4.39
N GLY A 314 1.37 -2.34 3.79
CA GLY A 314 2.15 -3.37 4.46
C GLY A 314 3.63 -3.02 4.56
N HIS A 315 4.21 -2.36 3.56
CA HIS A 315 5.61 -1.92 3.58
C HIS A 315 5.85 -0.99 4.77
N TRP A 316 4.95 -0.03 5.02
CA TRP A 316 5.03 0.83 6.21
C TRP A 316 4.82 0.06 7.54
N ASN A 317 4.14 -1.09 7.52
CA ASN A 317 4.04 -1.98 8.68
C ASN A 317 5.35 -2.75 8.92
N ALA A 318 6.04 -3.15 7.86
CA ALA A 318 7.38 -3.76 7.94
C ALA A 318 8.41 -2.77 8.50
N LEU A 319 8.41 -1.52 8.00
CA LEU A 319 9.25 -0.46 8.55
C LEU A 319 8.94 -0.19 10.05
N ALA A 320 7.67 -0.27 10.45
CA ALA A 320 7.26 -0.12 11.84
C ALA A 320 7.76 -1.24 12.76
N HIS A 321 8.09 -2.43 12.24
CA HIS A 321 8.77 -3.47 13.04
C HIS A 321 10.11 -2.96 13.56
N GLY A 322 10.89 -2.33 12.67
CA GLY A 322 12.16 -1.70 13.02
C GLY A 322 12.04 -0.62 14.08
N ILE A 323 10.92 0.14 14.09
CA ILE A 323 10.66 1.18 15.10
C ILE A 323 10.43 0.57 16.47
N SER A 324 9.65 -0.51 16.53
CA SER A 324 9.46 -1.28 17.75
C SER A 324 10.79 -1.74 18.35
N PHE A 325 11.72 -2.22 17.53
CA PHE A 325 13.05 -2.64 17.97
C PHE A 325 13.95 -1.48 18.39
N ARG A 326 13.99 -0.40 17.60
CA ARG A 326 14.79 0.80 17.89
C ARG A 326 14.42 1.40 19.24
N ASP A 327 13.11 1.51 19.49
CA ASP A 327 12.57 2.23 20.65
C ASP A 327 12.31 1.28 21.85
N GLY A 328 12.51 -0.03 21.67
CA GLY A 328 12.36 -1.04 22.72
C GLY A 328 10.93 -1.16 23.22
N HIS A 329 9.95 -1.13 22.31
CA HIS A 329 8.54 -1.10 22.64
C HIS A 329 8.08 -2.34 23.44
N THR A 330 7.17 -2.08 24.35
CA THR A 330 6.33 -3.07 25.04
C THR A 330 5.10 -3.44 24.21
N ILE A 331 4.36 -4.47 24.64
CA ILE A 331 3.06 -4.82 24.05
C ILE A 331 2.09 -3.62 24.06
N ASP A 332 2.11 -2.78 25.10
CA ASP A 332 1.21 -1.64 25.23
C ASP A 332 1.51 -0.56 24.18
N GLU A 333 2.80 -0.36 23.86
CA GLU A 333 3.24 0.64 22.87
C GLU A 333 2.95 0.16 21.46
N ASP A 334 3.27 -1.09 21.13
CA ASP A 334 3.02 -1.60 19.79
C ASP A 334 1.54 -1.74 19.44
N ILE A 335 0.70 -2.13 20.41
CA ILE A 335 -0.76 -2.11 20.20
C ILE A 335 -1.23 -0.71 19.79
N LYS A 336 -0.74 0.34 20.45
CA LYS A 336 -1.12 1.72 20.16
C LYS A 336 -0.54 2.20 18.84
N MET A 337 0.74 1.91 18.57
CA MET A 337 1.42 2.28 17.33
C MET A 337 0.71 1.71 16.12
N TYR A 338 0.53 0.39 16.07
CA TYR A 338 -0.09 -0.27 14.93
C TYR A 338 -1.58 0.04 14.80
N PHE A 339 -2.29 0.27 15.90
CA PHE A 339 -3.68 0.73 15.85
C PHE A 339 -3.81 2.10 15.16
N ALA A 340 -2.96 3.07 15.54
CA ALA A 340 -2.94 4.38 14.90
C ALA A 340 -2.46 4.32 13.44
N LEU A 341 -1.38 3.58 13.18
CA LEU A 341 -0.80 3.44 11.83
C LEU A 341 -1.81 2.84 10.87
N ASN A 342 -2.41 1.71 11.25
CA ASN A 342 -3.33 1.01 10.37
C ASN A 342 -4.69 1.71 10.26
N GLY A 343 -5.11 2.47 11.28
CA GLY A 343 -6.24 3.41 11.16
C GLY A 343 -5.99 4.49 10.10
N ALA A 344 -4.79 5.08 10.09
CA ALA A 344 -4.41 6.09 9.10
C ALA A 344 -4.27 5.51 7.69
N LEU A 345 -3.64 4.34 7.55
CA LEU A 345 -3.50 3.67 6.25
C LEU A 345 -4.87 3.25 5.70
N PHE A 346 -5.77 2.77 6.54
CA PHE A 346 -7.13 2.44 6.12
C PHE A 346 -7.87 3.69 5.61
N ASP A 347 -7.84 4.79 6.35
CA ASP A 347 -8.45 6.05 5.91
C ASP A 347 -7.79 6.64 4.66
N GLY A 348 -6.46 6.49 4.54
CA GLY A 348 -5.70 6.83 3.34
C GLY A 348 -6.19 6.08 2.11
N SER A 349 -6.52 4.78 2.26
CA SER A 349 -7.06 3.97 1.17
C SER A 349 -8.42 4.49 0.69
N ILE A 350 -9.27 4.94 1.63
CA ILE A 350 -10.61 5.44 1.35
C ILE A 350 -10.49 6.77 0.61
N ALA A 351 -9.74 7.73 1.14
CA ALA A 351 -9.60 9.06 0.54
C ALA A 351 -8.94 9.03 -0.84
N ALA A 352 -7.87 8.23 -1.00
CA ALA A 352 -7.20 8.09 -2.28
C ALA A 352 -8.13 7.46 -3.34
N TRP A 353 -8.85 6.38 -3.02
CA TRP A 353 -9.78 5.77 -3.98
C TRP A 353 -11.00 6.63 -4.26
N GLU A 354 -11.43 7.43 -3.28
CA GLU A 354 -12.49 8.41 -3.45
C GLU A 354 -12.09 9.43 -4.53
N ALA A 355 -10.91 10.06 -4.40
CA ALA A 355 -10.38 10.98 -5.41
C ALA A 355 -10.19 10.30 -6.77
N LYS A 356 -9.61 9.09 -6.79
CA LYS A 356 -9.37 8.32 -8.02
C LYS A 356 -10.65 8.05 -8.81
N ARG A 357 -11.72 7.62 -8.13
CA ARG A 357 -13.00 7.41 -8.82
C ARG A 357 -13.68 8.72 -9.19
N PHE A 358 -13.61 9.73 -8.32
CA PHE A 358 -14.27 11.01 -8.56
C PHE A 358 -13.70 11.73 -9.78
N TYR A 359 -12.38 11.75 -9.94
CA TYR A 359 -11.72 12.42 -11.06
C TYR A 359 -11.51 11.52 -12.27
N ASP A 360 -11.46 10.20 -12.06
CA ASP A 360 -11.25 9.21 -13.12
C ASP A 360 -10.05 9.53 -14.02
N TYR A 361 -8.98 10.06 -13.45
CA TYR A 361 -7.94 10.76 -14.22
C TYR A 361 -6.99 9.82 -14.97
N VAL A 362 -6.51 10.29 -16.13
CA VAL A 362 -5.64 9.57 -17.07
C VAL A 362 -4.28 9.21 -16.47
N ARG A 363 -3.69 8.07 -16.86
CA ARG A 363 -2.32 7.65 -16.48
C ARG A 363 -1.28 8.21 -17.46
N PRO A 364 0.00 8.40 -17.05
CA PRO A 364 1.05 8.85 -17.96
C PRO A 364 1.21 7.97 -19.19
N ALA A 365 1.08 6.64 -19.06
CA ALA A 365 1.14 5.71 -20.19
C ALA A 365 0.17 6.09 -21.32
N SER A 366 -1.11 6.31 -21.00
CA SER A 366 -2.13 6.68 -21.98
C SER A 366 -1.96 8.12 -22.48
N ALA A 367 -1.62 9.05 -21.58
CA ALA A 367 -1.44 10.47 -21.91
C ALA A 367 -0.26 10.69 -22.88
N ILE A 368 0.88 10.06 -22.61
CA ILE A 368 2.08 10.12 -23.45
C ILE A 368 1.81 9.47 -24.80
N GLN A 369 1.26 8.25 -24.82
CA GLN A 369 0.94 7.54 -26.06
C GLN A 369 -0.03 8.34 -26.94
N HIS A 370 -1.01 9.02 -26.34
CA HIS A 370 -1.92 9.88 -27.08
C HIS A 370 -1.26 11.17 -27.58
N LYS A 371 -0.57 11.92 -26.70
CA LYS A 371 0.05 13.21 -27.04
C LYS A 371 1.13 13.08 -28.13
N TYR A 372 1.91 12.00 -28.07
CA TYR A 372 3.06 11.77 -28.94
C TYR A 372 2.82 10.72 -30.03
N ALA A 373 1.57 10.37 -30.31
CA ALA A 373 1.24 9.45 -31.40
C ALA A 373 1.82 9.92 -32.75
N GLY A 374 2.57 9.05 -33.42
CA GLY A 374 3.22 9.34 -34.70
C GLY A 374 4.48 10.20 -34.59
N GLN A 375 4.98 10.41 -33.37
CA GLN A 375 6.22 11.14 -33.09
C GLN A 375 7.22 10.23 -32.38
N LEU A 376 8.51 10.50 -32.56
CA LEU A 376 9.55 9.88 -31.76
C LEU A 376 9.78 10.69 -30.47
N VAL A 377 10.00 9.99 -29.36
CA VAL A 377 10.34 10.57 -28.05
C VAL A 377 11.62 9.93 -27.53
N GLU A 378 12.41 10.71 -26.80
CA GLU A 378 13.56 10.20 -26.06
C GLU A 378 13.09 9.72 -24.69
N ALA A 379 13.36 8.46 -24.33
CA ALA A 379 12.88 7.83 -23.11
C ALA A 379 13.68 6.55 -22.79
N TRP A 380 13.44 5.94 -21.62
CA TRP A 380 13.93 4.59 -21.33
C TRP A 380 13.39 3.60 -22.39
N GLY A 381 14.30 2.94 -23.10
CA GLY A 381 13.99 2.04 -24.22
C GLY A 381 13.56 0.63 -23.79
N GLY A 382 13.43 0.37 -22.49
CA GLY A 382 13.20 -0.95 -21.92
C GLY A 382 14.44 -1.53 -21.22
N PRO A 383 14.30 -2.72 -20.61
CA PRO A 383 15.36 -3.35 -19.83
C PRO A 383 16.69 -3.41 -20.57
N ASP A 384 17.75 -2.91 -19.91
CA ASP A 384 19.13 -2.88 -20.42
C ASP A 384 19.33 -2.09 -21.74
N GLN A 385 18.33 -1.32 -22.19
CA GLN A 385 18.44 -0.52 -23.41
C GLN A 385 18.90 0.91 -23.14
N GLY A 386 18.86 1.37 -21.89
CA GLY A 386 19.12 2.77 -21.55
C GLY A 386 18.16 3.73 -22.25
N THR A 387 18.59 4.97 -22.46
CA THR A 387 17.79 5.98 -23.17
C THR A 387 17.85 5.74 -24.69
N GLN A 388 16.69 5.72 -25.32
CA GLN A 388 16.51 5.47 -26.75
C GLN A 388 15.52 6.47 -27.35
N LEU A 389 15.63 6.67 -28.66
CA LEU A 389 14.61 7.35 -29.44
C LEU A 389 13.56 6.32 -29.90
N ILE A 390 12.36 6.35 -29.31
CA ILE A 390 11.29 5.36 -29.53
C ILE A 390 9.99 6.02 -30.01
N PRO A 391 9.09 5.30 -30.70
CA PRO A 391 7.76 5.82 -31.03
C PRO A 391 6.96 6.13 -29.76
N GLY A 392 6.40 7.34 -29.66
CA GLY A 392 5.66 7.81 -28.49
C GLY A 392 4.43 6.94 -28.19
N GLU A 393 3.74 6.47 -29.23
CA GLU A 393 2.62 5.53 -29.13
C GLU A 393 2.99 4.16 -28.53
N THR A 394 4.29 3.85 -28.41
CA THR A 394 4.79 2.61 -27.81
C THR A 394 5.50 2.82 -26.48
N TRP A 395 5.59 4.06 -25.99
CA TRP A 395 6.25 4.37 -24.72
C TRP A 395 5.65 3.57 -23.56
N ARG A 396 6.53 3.13 -22.65
CA ARG A 396 6.15 2.39 -21.44
C ARG A 396 6.87 2.97 -20.21
N PRO A 397 6.21 2.94 -19.04
CA PRO A 397 6.83 3.31 -17.77
C PRO A 397 7.98 2.37 -17.39
N TYR A 398 8.90 2.84 -16.53
CA TYR A 398 9.94 2.00 -15.92
C TYR A 398 9.30 1.04 -14.90
N GLN A 399 8.90 -0.13 -15.36
CA GLN A 399 8.27 -1.18 -14.57
C GLN A 399 8.55 -2.56 -15.18
N SER A 400 8.43 -3.60 -14.36
CA SER A 400 8.40 -4.99 -14.85
C SER A 400 7.24 -5.19 -15.83
N LEU A 401 7.51 -5.88 -16.95
CA LEU A 401 6.53 -6.09 -18.02
C LEU A 401 5.33 -6.95 -17.62
N THR A 402 5.42 -7.71 -16.54
CA THR A 402 4.30 -8.49 -15.96
C THR A 402 3.69 -7.83 -14.74
N PHE A 403 4.27 -6.74 -14.23
CA PHE A 403 3.76 -5.94 -13.12
C PHE A 403 3.65 -4.48 -13.58
N VAL A 404 2.66 -4.25 -14.43
CA VAL A 404 2.45 -2.97 -15.11
C VAL A 404 1.66 -1.98 -14.24
N THR A 405 1.51 -0.76 -14.76
CA THR A 405 0.76 0.36 -14.16
C THR A 405 -0.51 -0.14 -13.45
N PRO A 406 -0.73 0.20 -12.17
CA PRO A 406 -1.81 -0.39 -11.39
C PRO A 406 -3.22 -0.14 -11.98
N PRO A 407 -4.16 -1.09 -11.82
CA PRO A 407 -5.46 -1.10 -12.49
C PRO A 407 -6.49 -0.16 -11.82
N PHE A 408 -6.18 1.13 -11.78
CA PHE A 408 -7.04 2.18 -11.24
C PHE A 408 -6.56 3.56 -11.74
N ALA A 409 -7.48 4.53 -11.70
CA ALA A 409 -7.23 5.92 -12.10
C ALA A 409 -6.02 6.55 -11.39
N GLU A 410 -5.45 7.57 -12.02
CA GLU A 410 -4.18 8.16 -11.65
C GLU A 410 -4.28 9.01 -10.38
N TYR A 411 -5.19 9.98 -10.35
CA TYR A 411 -5.14 11.05 -9.35
C TYR A 411 -6.00 10.74 -8.12
N VAL A 412 -5.47 10.68 -6.90
CA VAL A 412 -4.08 10.96 -6.50
C VAL A 412 -3.26 9.70 -6.28
N SER A 413 -1.94 9.81 -6.11
CA SER A 413 -1.04 8.68 -5.83
C SER A 413 -1.39 8.00 -4.50
N GLY A 414 -1.69 6.69 -4.56
CA GLY A 414 -1.93 5.88 -3.36
C GLY A 414 -0.66 5.76 -2.51
N HIS A 415 0.50 5.50 -3.13
CA HIS A 415 1.78 5.36 -2.41
C HIS A 415 2.13 6.63 -1.64
N SER A 416 2.01 7.79 -2.29
CA SER A 416 2.27 9.09 -1.67
C SER A 416 1.31 9.35 -0.49
N THR A 417 0.03 8.96 -0.63
CA THR A 417 -0.98 9.10 0.43
C THR A 417 -0.64 8.21 1.64
N PHE A 418 -0.41 6.91 1.41
CA PHE A 418 -0.09 5.95 2.47
C PHE A 418 1.18 6.33 3.20
N SER A 419 2.20 6.74 2.45
CA SER A 419 3.53 7.05 3.00
C SER A 419 3.51 8.30 3.86
N ALA A 420 2.88 9.37 3.39
CA ALA A 420 2.75 10.59 4.21
C ALA A 420 1.86 10.37 5.44
N ALA A 421 0.81 9.55 5.34
CA ALA A 421 -0.02 9.20 6.49
C ALA A 421 0.75 8.39 7.54
N ALA A 422 1.55 7.40 7.11
CA ALA A 422 2.38 6.59 7.97
C ALA A 422 3.49 7.42 8.65
N ALA A 423 4.22 8.24 7.87
CA ALA A 423 5.26 9.12 8.40
C ALA A 423 4.72 10.09 9.45
N GLU A 424 3.54 10.67 9.22
CA GLU A 424 2.89 11.56 10.19
C GLU A 424 2.51 10.83 11.47
N VAL A 425 1.93 9.62 11.38
CA VAL A 425 1.59 8.80 12.56
C VAL A 425 2.84 8.42 13.35
N LEU A 426 3.88 7.90 12.69
CA LEU A 426 5.10 7.44 13.35
C LEU A 426 5.85 8.62 13.99
N THR A 427 5.87 9.77 13.34
CA THR A 427 6.44 11.01 13.91
C THR A 427 5.72 11.42 15.19
N ARG A 428 4.39 11.41 15.18
CA ARG A 428 3.59 11.76 16.36
C ARG A 428 3.72 10.73 17.48
N PHE A 429 3.72 9.45 17.12
CA PHE A 429 3.78 8.36 18.08
C PHE A 429 5.11 8.34 18.84
N THR A 430 6.23 8.42 18.12
CA THR A 430 7.57 8.40 18.71
C THR A 430 7.98 9.77 19.28
N GLY A 431 7.24 10.84 18.96
CA GLY A 431 7.59 12.22 19.34
C GLY A 431 8.80 12.77 18.57
N SER A 432 9.28 12.05 17.55
CA SER A 432 10.45 12.39 16.74
C SER A 432 10.22 11.98 15.29
N ASN A 433 10.69 12.78 14.33
CA ASN A 433 10.66 12.36 12.92
C ASN A 433 11.88 11.49 12.55
N GLN A 434 12.77 11.16 13.50
CA GLN A 434 13.95 10.34 13.23
C GLN A 434 13.54 8.94 12.78
N PHE A 435 14.15 8.45 11.71
CA PHE A 435 13.97 7.09 11.22
C PHE A 435 15.27 6.27 11.40
N TYR A 436 16.33 6.65 10.68
CA TYR A 436 17.67 6.08 10.82
C TYR A 436 18.40 6.61 12.06
N ASP A 437 18.95 5.71 12.87
CA ASP A 437 19.76 6.02 14.06
C ASP A 437 21.24 5.59 13.93
N GLY A 438 21.59 4.93 12.82
CA GLY A 438 22.93 4.42 12.54
C GLY A 438 23.38 3.23 13.39
N VAL A 439 22.49 2.64 14.19
CA VAL A 439 22.83 1.52 15.09
C VAL A 439 21.78 0.40 15.11
N THR A 440 20.52 0.70 14.82
CA THR A 440 19.45 -0.30 14.77
C THR A 440 19.58 -1.08 13.46
N VAL A 441 19.74 -2.39 13.61
CA VAL A 441 19.89 -3.35 12.52
C VAL A 441 18.57 -4.10 12.35
N LEU A 442 18.11 -4.23 11.11
CA LEU A 442 16.96 -5.07 10.76
C LEU A 442 17.42 -6.52 10.78
N TYR A 443 16.67 -7.39 11.44
CA TYR A 443 17.10 -8.76 11.68
C TYR A 443 17.02 -9.60 10.40
N ASP A 444 18.07 -10.37 10.09
CA ASP A 444 18.21 -11.28 8.93
C ASP A 444 17.97 -10.67 7.53
N GLU A 445 17.71 -9.36 7.44
CA GLU A 445 17.68 -8.63 6.18
C GLU A 445 19.11 -8.27 5.80
N ASP A 446 19.67 -9.00 4.83
CA ASP A 446 20.96 -8.73 4.20
C ASP A 446 20.74 -8.73 2.68
N TYR A 447 20.25 -7.60 2.16
CA TYR A 447 19.84 -7.47 0.76
C TYR A 447 21.03 -7.55 -0.20
N ASN A 448 22.19 -7.04 0.21
CA ASN A 448 23.40 -7.03 -0.59
C ASN A 448 24.22 -8.34 -0.48
N ARG A 449 23.85 -9.22 0.48
CA ARG A 449 24.46 -10.53 0.78
C ARG A 449 25.93 -10.43 1.16
N ASP A 450 26.32 -9.35 1.82
CA ASP A 450 27.69 -9.16 2.30
C ASP A 450 27.96 -9.83 3.66
N GLY A 451 26.92 -10.42 4.27
CA GLY A 451 26.96 -11.08 5.56
C GLY A 451 26.72 -10.13 6.75
N ILE A 452 26.36 -8.88 6.49
CA ILE A 452 26.03 -7.86 7.49
C ILE A 452 24.55 -7.48 7.29
N PRO A 453 23.70 -7.60 8.33
CA PRO A 453 22.32 -7.19 8.16
C PRO A 453 22.20 -5.67 8.01
N ASP A 454 21.27 -5.25 7.16
CA ASP A 454 20.98 -3.88 6.80
C ASP A 454 20.41 -3.08 7.99
N MET A 455 20.60 -1.76 7.95
CA MET A 455 20.15 -0.87 9.01
C MET A 455 18.71 -0.39 8.81
N LEU A 456 18.01 -0.13 9.92
CA LEU A 456 16.71 0.53 9.90
C LEU A 456 16.81 1.88 9.20
N GLY A 457 15.98 2.10 8.17
CA GLY A 457 16.00 3.33 7.38
C GLY A 457 17.13 3.37 6.34
N GLN A 458 17.66 2.20 5.97
CA GLN A 458 18.62 2.02 4.90
C GLN A 458 18.19 0.85 4.00
N HIS A 459 18.48 0.94 2.71
CA HIS A 459 18.39 -0.18 1.77
C HIS A 459 19.63 -0.21 0.89
N VAL A 460 20.28 -1.38 0.80
CA VAL A 460 21.47 -1.56 -0.04
C VAL A 460 21.14 -2.48 -1.21
N THR A 461 21.25 -1.93 -2.41
CA THR A 461 21.10 -2.70 -3.65
C THR A 461 22.48 -3.04 -4.20
N PRO A 462 22.81 -4.35 -4.36
CA PRO A 462 24.09 -4.74 -4.91
C PRO A 462 24.19 -4.41 -6.40
N ILE A 463 25.39 -4.51 -6.97
CA ILE A 463 25.61 -4.42 -8.42
C ILE A 463 24.68 -5.43 -9.13
N ARG A 464 23.92 -4.96 -10.13
CA ARG A 464 22.91 -5.76 -10.85
C ARG A 464 21.80 -6.30 -9.94
N GLY A 465 21.48 -5.57 -8.87
CA GLY A 465 20.46 -5.93 -7.88
C GLY A 465 19.02 -5.60 -8.27
N ASN A 466 18.78 -4.81 -9.32
CA ASN A 466 17.42 -4.53 -9.80
C ASN A 466 16.76 -5.81 -10.34
N MET A 467 15.44 -5.87 -10.21
CA MET A 467 14.66 -7.08 -10.42
C MET A 467 14.53 -7.49 -11.90
N PHE A 468 14.54 -6.52 -12.82
CA PHE A 468 14.22 -6.77 -14.23
C PHE A 468 15.20 -6.16 -15.24
N GLU A 469 16.27 -5.51 -14.80
CA GLU A 469 17.40 -5.12 -15.66
C GLU A 469 18.72 -5.17 -14.88
N GLY A 470 19.85 -5.24 -15.58
CA GLY A 470 21.19 -5.38 -15.03
C GLY A 470 21.79 -4.13 -14.39
N SER A 471 20.96 -3.24 -13.83
CA SER A 471 21.35 -2.09 -13.01
C SER A 471 21.19 -2.43 -11.52
N PRO A 472 21.76 -1.64 -10.58
CA PRO A 472 22.73 -0.57 -10.79
C PRO A 472 24.13 -1.09 -11.19
N ALA A 473 24.95 -0.24 -11.82
CA ALA A 473 26.32 -0.55 -12.22
C ALA A 473 27.31 -0.60 -11.04
N ASP A 474 27.02 0.16 -9.98
CA ASP A 474 27.72 0.18 -8.70
C ASP A 474 26.72 -0.11 -7.56
N VAL A 475 27.21 -0.44 -6.36
CA VAL A 475 26.34 -0.58 -5.18
C VAL A 475 25.64 0.74 -4.90
N VAL A 476 24.32 0.70 -4.71
CA VAL A 476 23.51 1.86 -4.32
C VAL A 476 23.02 1.67 -2.90
N THR A 477 23.16 2.72 -2.09
CA THR A 477 22.62 2.75 -0.71
C THR A 477 21.61 3.87 -0.62
N LEU A 478 20.35 3.52 -0.45
CA LEU A 478 19.30 4.46 -0.05
C LEU A 478 19.32 4.59 1.47
N GLN A 479 19.16 5.80 2.00
CA GLN A 479 19.14 6.03 3.44
C GLN A 479 18.26 7.23 3.77
N TRP A 480 17.38 7.07 4.76
CA TRP A 480 16.42 8.09 5.18
C TRP A 480 16.63 8.42 6.64
N SER A 481 17.09 9.65 6.91
CA SER A 481 17.27 10.15 8.27
C SER A 481 15.93 10.34 8.98
N THR A 482 14.87 10.62 8.21
CA THR A 482 13.53 10.84 8.75
C THR A 482 12.43 10.04 8.07
N PHE A 483 11.30 9.85 8.77
CA PHE A 483 10.12 9.22 8.17
C PHE A 483 9.59 10.03 6.99
N GLN A 484 9.66 11.35 7.09
CA GLN A 484 9.25 12.24 6.01
C GLN A 484 10.14 12.08 4.77
N GLU A 485 11.47 11.93 4.92
CA GLU A 485 12.37 11.66 3.79
C GLU A 485 12.01 10.35 3.08
N ALA A 486 11.76 9.28 3.84
CA ALA A 486 11.30 8.01 3.27
C ALA A 486 9.96 8.18 2.54
N ALA A 487 9.01 8.90 3.13
CA ALA A 487 7.71 9.14 2.50
C ALA A 487 7.77 10.04 1.26
N ASP A 488 8.65 11.03 1.24
CA ASP A 488 8.90 11.88 0.08
C ASP A 488 9.57 11.08 -1.05
N GLU A 489 10.49 10.20 -0.71
CA GLU A 489 11.14 9.31 -1.68
C GLU A 489 10.15 8.28 -2.26
N ALA A 490 9.29 7.70 -1.41
CA ALA A 490 8.19 6.86 -1.85
C ALA A 490 7.25 7.57 -2.84
N GLY A 491 7.04 8.88 -2.66
CA GLY A 491 6.27 9.72 -3.57
C GLY A 491 6.95 9.93 -4.93
N ILE A 492 8.19 10.45 -4.93
CA ILE A 492 8.95 10.71 -6.17
C ILE A 492 9.26 9.43 -6.95
N SER A 493 9.40 8.28 -6.26
CA SER A 493 9.59 6.96 -6.90
C SER A 493 8.53 6.67 -7.95
N ARG A 494 7.29 7.18 -7.78
CA ARG A 494 6.18 6.94 -8.71
C ARG A 494 6.34 7.69 -10.02
N ARG A 495 7.06 8.81 -9.98
CA ARG A 495 7.42 9.63 -11.14
C ARG A 495 8.64 9.02 -11.84
N TYR A 496 9.63 8.52 -11.11
CA TYR A 496 10.74 7.74 -11.68
C TYR A 496 10.22 6.45 -12.37
N GLY A 497 9.28 5.76 -11.74
CA GLY A 497 8.57 4.63 -12.34
C GLY A 497 7.65 5.04 -13.50
N GLY A 498 7.40 6.32 -13.74
CA GLY A 498 6.60 6.83 -14.86
C GLY A 498 5.09 6.57 -14.77
N ILE A 499 4.53 6.38 -13.57
CA ILE A 499 3.12 5.98 -13.40
C ILE A 499 2.22 7.01 -12.72
N HIS A 500 2.80 8.08 -12.18
CA HIS A 500 2.10 9.20 -11.57
C HIS A 500 2.70 10.54 -12.00
N PHE A 501 1.84 11.55 -12.14
CA PHE A 501 2.25 12.94 -12.37
C PHE A 501 2.67 13.64 -11.07
N GLN A 502 3.31 14.80 -11.19
CA GLN A 502 3.74 15.60 -10.05
C GLN A 502 2.59 15.95 -9.10
N ASP A 503 1.48 16.47 -9.61
CA ASP A 503 0.35 16.89 -8.77
C ASP A 503 -0.26 15.71 -8.02
N ALA A 504 -0.35 14.54 -8.65
CA ALA A 504 -0.83 13.33 -8.02
C ALA A 504 0.04 12.86 -6.86
N ASP A 505 1.35 13.09 -6.91
CA ASP A 505 2.28 12.83 -5.82
C ASP A 505 2.16 13.89 -4.71
N LEU A 506 2.37 15.16 -5.05
CA LEU A 506 2.49 16.24 -4.07
C LEU A 506 1.19 16.49 -3.31
N PHE A 507 0.04 16.52 -3.99
CA PHE A 507 -1.25 16.66 -3.31
C PHE A 507 -1.63 15.42 -2.50
N ALA A 508 -1.23 14.22 -2.94
CA ALA A 508 -1.41 13.00 -2.15
C ALA A 508 -0.62 13.04 -0.85
N ARG A 509 0.62 13.56 -0.85
CA ARG A 509 1.40 13.72 0.37
C ARG A 509 0.73 14.68 1.35
N GLN A 510 0.26 15.83 0.86
CA GLN A 510 -0.50 16.79 1.68
C GLN A 510 -1.76 16.14 2.30
N MET A 511 -2.53 15.42 1.48
CA MET A 511 -3.71 14.68 1.93
C MET A 511 -3.34 13.60 2.96
N GLY A 512 -2.28 12.82 2.72
CA GLY A 512 -1.80 11.77 3.61
C GLY A 512 -1.39 12.32 4.98
N THR A 513 -0.65 13.43 5.04
CA THR A 513 -0.29 14.10 6.30
C THR A 513 -1.54 14.52 7.10
N GLN A 514 -2.56 15.07 6.44
CA GLN A 514 -3.82 15.46 7.12
C GLN A 514 -4.56 14.23 7.69
N ILE A 515 -4.59 13.14 6.93
CA ILE A 515 -5.18 11.87 7.36
C ILE A 515 -4.43 11.28 8.55
N GLY A 516 -3.10 11.21 8.48
CA GLY A 516 -2.26 10.68 9.57
C GLY A 516 -2.47 11.46 10.87
N ALA A 517 -2.52 12.79 10.81
CA ALA A 517 -2.75 13.64 11.97
C ALA A 517 -4.13 13.38 12.61
N GLN A 518 -5.19 13.26 11.80
CA GLN A 518 -6.55 13.01 12.28
C GLN A 518 -6.71 11.60 12.86
N ALA A 519 -6.17 10.59 12.18
CA ALA A 519 -6.19 9.20 12.63
C ALA A 519 -5.43 9.02 13.95
N TYR A 520 -4.22 9.58 14.07
CA TYR A 520 -3.46 9.58 15.32
C TYR A 520 -4.25 10.25 16.45
N SER A 521 -4.81 11.43 16.20
CA SER A 521 -5.58 12.18 17.21
C SER A 521 -6.81 11.42 17.70
N LEU A 522 -7.46 10.62 16.85
CA LEU A 522 -8.57 9.77 17.26
C LEU A 522 -8.09 8.54 18.03
N ALA A 523 -7.06 7.86 17.53
CA ALA A 523 -6.47 6.71 18.19
C ALA A 523 -6.00 7.07 19.62
N GLU A 524 -5.39 8.25 19.77
CA GLU A 524 -4.98 8.80 21.06
C GLU A 524 -6.14 8.94 22.05
N LYS A 525 -7.27 9.47 21.58
CA LYS A 525 -8.47 9.57 22.43
C LYS A 525 -8.97 8.20 22.87
N TYR A 526 -8.84 7.15 22.05
CA TYR A 526 -9.24 5.80 22.44
C TYR A 526 -8.40 5.27 23.59
N TRP A 527 -7.06 5.31 23.49
CA TRP A 527 -6.21 4.78 24.57
C TRP A 527 -6.08 5.71 25.77
N GLN A 528 -6.42 6.99 25.66
CA GLN A 528 -6.55 7.91 26.81
C GLN A 528 -7.95 7.86 27.47
N GLY A 529 -8.89 7.08 26.94
CA GLY A 529 -10.24 6.96 27.49
C GLY A 529 -11.12 8.21 27.28
N GLN A 530 -10.85 8.99 26.25
CA GLN A 530 -11.50 10.27 25.95
C GLN A 530 -12.59 10.17 24.87
N VAL A 531 -12.81 8.97 24.31
CA VAL A 531 -13.91 8.74 23.35
C VAL A 531 -15.23 8.57 24.10
N LEU A 532 -16.20 9.44 23.78
CA LEU A 532 -17.57 9.30 24.26
C LEU A 532 -18.29 8.26 23.40
N ARG A 533 -18.62 7.10 23.97
CA ARG A 533 -19.60 6.19 23.35
C ARG A 533 -21.01 6.73 23.65
N PRO A 534 -21.92 6.76 22.66
CA PRO A 534 -23.34 6.96 22.95
C PRO A 534 -23.76 5.91 23.99
N SER A 535 -24.35 6.34 25.09
CA SER A 535 -24.98 5.43 26.04
C SER A 535 -26.09 4.68 25.31
N ASN A 536 -25.97 3.36 25.21
CA ASN A 536 -26.99 2.45 24.67
C ASN A 536 -28.36 2.67 25.30
#